data_AF-A0A7X7JQE0-F1
#
_entry.id   AF-A0A7X7JQE0-F1
#
_cell.length_a   1.000
_cell.length_b   1.000
_cell.length_c   1.000
_cell.angle_alpha   90.00
_cell.angle_beta   90.00
_cell.angle_gamma   90.00
#
_symmetry.space_group_name_H-M   'P 1'
#
loop_
_entity.id
_entity.type
_entity.pdbx_description
1 polymer ?
#
loop_
_entity_poly.entity_id
_entity_poly.type
_entity_poly.pdbx_seq_one_letter_code
_entity_poly.pdbx_strand_id
1 'polypeptide(L)'
;MAVTFSFFPRPVGRRVALLGLGGGATVLASDEATKEGLAIPGFPEDLRKRATTIVGNEAGTIIDNPMDISAEAWEVGYYPLLKLFAEYKGIDLTIVHLSVGLIAQPPKLHTEIWNKLVDDIVRAHIDFGKPIVVVTQMMTLPEHYDWMVQARETCYRAGIATYNSIRHAARSGHRLLRYYEKRAARGEPA
;
A
#
# COMPACT_ATOMS: atom_id res chain seq x y z
N MET A 1 16.30 -4.04 4.94
CA MET A 1 17.13 -2.86 4.55
C MET A 1 17.59 -2.91 3.10
N ALA A 2 18.14 -4.01 2.54
CA ALA A 2 18.57 -4.04 1.13
C ALA A 2 17.44 -3.65 0.15
N VAL A 3 16.30 -4.35 0.20
CA VAL A 3 15.08 -3.98 -0.56
C VAL A 3 14.72 -2.51 -0.38
N THR A 4 14.85 -2.00 0.85
CA THR A 4 14.51 -0.62 1.18
C THR A 4 15.43 0.38 0.49
N PHE A 5 16.73 0.17 0.51
CA PHE A 5 17.68 1.05 -0.19
C PHE A 5 17.64 0.90 -1.72
N SER A 6 17.22 -0.26 -2.22
CA SER A 6 17.13 -0.54 -3.66
C SER A 6 15.85 0.00 -4.30
N PHE A 7 14.71 -0.11 -3.62
CA PHE A 7 13.39 0.11 -4.22
C PHE A 7 12.50 1.06 -3.42
N PHE A 8 12.75 1.25 -2.12
CA PHE A 8 11.91 2.17 -1.37
C PHE A 8 12.23 3.59 -1.84
N PRO A 9 11.22 4.35 -2.28
CA PRO A 9 11.44 5.70 -2.77
C PRO A 9 12.14 6.51 -1.68
N ARG A 10 13.08 7.38 -2.07
CA ARG A 10 13.75 8.29 -1.14
C ARG A 10 12.65 8.96 -0.29
N PRO A 11 12.65 8.77 1.03
CA PRO A 11 11.48 9.10 1.82
C PRO A 11 11.35 10.62 1.87
N VAL A 12 10.25 11.11 1.30
CA VAL A 12 9.85 12.52 1.33
C VAL A 12 9.09 12.89 2.60
N GLY A 13 8.62 11.90 3.37
CA GLY A 13 7.97 12.12 4.67
C GLY A 13 7.45 10.85 5.34
N ARG A 14 6.55 11.01 6.31
CA ARG A 14 6.02 9.93 7.19
C ARG A 14 4.52 9.70 7.03
N ARG A 15 3.82 10.55 6.29
CA ARG A 15 2.36 10.54 6.16
C ARG A 15 1.97 9.51 5.10
N VAL A 16 1.22 8.50 5.50
CA VAL A 16 0.94 7.34 4.67
C VAL A 16 -0.55 7.20 4.45
N ALA A 17 -0.96 7.01 3.20
CA ALA A 17 -2.24 6.38 2.89
C ALA A 17 -2.07 4.87 2.96
N LEU A 18 -2.90 4.20 3.75
CA LEU A 18 -2.92 2.74 3.81
C LEU A 18 -4.16 2.26 3.08
N LEU A 19 -3.97 1.52 1.98
CA LEU A 19 -5.04 0.93 1.18
C LEU A 19 -4.99 -0.58 1.36
N GLY A 20 -6.03 -1.18 1.92
CA GLY A 20 -6.04 -2.60 2.22
C GLY A 20 -7.29 -3.32 1.76
N LEU A 21 -7.29 -4.63 2.01
CA LEU A 21 -8.45 -5.49 1.90
C LEU A 21 -8.72 -6.12 3.26
N GLY A 22 -9.96 -6.02 3.73
CA GLY A 22 -10.43 -6.55 5.00
C GLY A 22 -10.26 -5.55 6.13
N GLY A 23 -11.38 -4.96 6.56
CA GLY A 23 -11.40 -3.83 7.48
C GLY A 23 -10.58 -4.04 8.76
N GLY A 24 -10.75 -5.17 9.44
CA GLY A 24 -10.00 -5.47 10.66
C GLY A 24 -8.48 -5.59 10.42
N ALA A 25 -8.08 -6.23 9.32
CA ALA A 25 -6.66 -6.37 8.96
C ALA A 25 -6.03 -5.02 8.59
N THR A 26 -6.79 -4.18 7.89
CA THR A 26 -6.41 -2.83 7.48
C THR A 26 -6.26 -1.89 8.68
N VAL A 27 -7.14 -1.99 9.70
CA VAL A 27 -7.01 -1.25 10.97
C VAL A 27 -5.80 -1.72 11.78
N LEU A 28 -5.58 -3.04 11.90
CA LEU A 28 -4.40 -3.56 12.58
C LEU A 28 -3.09 -3.14 11.88
N ALA A 29 -3.11 -3.09 10.55
CA ALA A 29 -2.01 -2.58 9.76
C ALA A 29 -1.73 -1.10 10.07
N SER A 30 -2.75 -0.23 10.17
CA SER A 30 -2.52 1.18 10.53
C SER A 30 -1.93 1.35 11.93
N ASP A 31 -2.37 0.54 12.89
CA ASP A 31 -1.82 0.54 14.25
C ASP A 31 -0.34 0.12 14.26
N GLU A 32 0.00 -0.93 13.51
CA GLU A 32 1.37 -1.42 13.39
C GLU A 32 2.28 -0.40 12.70
N ALA A 33 1.82 0.25 11.64
CA ALA A 33 2.53 1.32 10.96
C ALA A 33 2.78 2.52 11.89
N THR A 34 1.75 2.91 12.66
CA THR A 34 1.83 4.02 13.63
C THR A 34 2.84 3.73 14.74
N LYS A 35 2.83 2.50 15.28
CA LYS A 35 3.80 2.05 16.31
C LYS A 35 5.26 2.10 15.84
N GLU A 36 5.51 1.92 14.54
CA GLU A 36 6.85 2.00 13.95
C GLU A 36 7.23 3.41 13.44
N GLY A 37 6.39 4.42 13.73
CA GLY A 37 6.71 5.84 13.53
C GLY A 37 6.28 6.44 12.19
N LEU A 38 5.38 5.76 11.45
CA LEU A 38 4.62 6.36 10.36
C LEU A 38 3.40 7.11 10.90
N ALA A 39 2.85 8.04 10.13
CA ALA A 39 1.62 8.74 10.43
C ALA A 39 0.53 8.33 9.45
N ILE A 40 -0.66 8.01 9.94
CA ILE A 40 -1.83 7.64 9.13
C ILE A 40 -2.87 8.76 9.28
N PRO A 41 -2.69 9.92 8.59
CA PRO A 41 -3.61 11.04 8.75
C PRO A 41 -4.96 10.70 8.14
N GLY A 42 -6.05 10.98 8.87
CA GLY A 42 -7.39 10.90 8.32
C GLY A 42 -7.53 11.75 7.05
N PHE A 43 -8.31 11.26 6.10
CA PHE A 43 -8.54 11.95 4.85
C PHE A 43 -9.49 13.13 5.04
N PRO A 44 -9.28 14.25 4.34
CA PRO A 44 -10.19 15.39 4.40
C PRO A 44 -11.51 15.04 3.69
N GLU A 45 -12.56 15.81 4.01
CA GLU A 45 -13.91 15.54 3.53
C GLU A 45 -14.03 15.51 2.00
N ASP A 46 -13.31 16.39 1.30
CA ASP A 46 -13.28 16.43 -0.16
C ASP A 46 -12.69 15.16 -0.77
N LEU A 47 -11.61 14.63 -0.18
CA LEU A 47 -11.00 13.39 -0.63
C LEU A 47 -11.93 12.20 -0.36
N ARG A 48 -12.55 12.14 0.83
CA ARG A 48 -13.53 11.09 1.16
C ARG A 48 -14.71 11.11 0.19
N LYS A 49 -15.28 12.28 -0.14
CA LYS A 49 -16.36 12.40 -1.13
C LYS A 49 -15.97 11.87 -2.51
N ARG A 50 -14.76 12.22 -2.99
CA ARG A 50 -14.24 11.72 -4.28
C ARG A 50 -14.01 10.20 -4.24
N ALA A 51 -13.50 9.68 -3.12
CA ALA A 51 -13.34 8.25 -2.91
C ALA A 51 -14.70 7.54 -2.91
N THR A 52 -15.71 8.04 -2.21
CA THR A 52 -17.09 7.51 -2.25
C THR A 52 -17.61 7.45 -3.69
N THR A 53 -17.41 8.49 -4.50
CA THR A 53 -17.85 8.48 -5.91
C THR A 53 -17.14 7.41 -6.74
N ILE A 54 -15.85 7.16 -6.48
CA ILE A 54 -15.08 6.11 -7.17
C ILE A 54 -15.54 4.72 -6.73
N VAL A 55 -15.74 4.53 -5.43
CA VAL A 55 -16.11 3.24 -4.83
C VAL A 55 -17.57 2.88 -5.14
N GLY A 56 -18.45 3.87 -5.26
CA GLY A 56 -19.86 3.71 -5.62
C GLY A 56 -20.75 3.19 -4.48
N ASN A 57 -20.22 2.35 -3.59
CA ASN A 57 -20.93 1.78 -2.45
C ASN A 57 -20.07 1.78 -1.19
N GLU A 58 -20.56 2.42 -0.12
CA GLU A 58 -19.81 2.47 1.15
C GLU A 58 -20.03 1.23 2.03
N ALA A 59 -21.07 0.43 1.78
CA ALA A 59 -21.41 -0.71 2.63
C ALA A 59 -20.30 -1.76 2.62
N GLY A 60 -19.71 -2.02 3.79
CA GLY A 60 -18.59 -2.96 3.93
C GLY A 60 -17.23 -2.39 3.51
N THR A 61 -17.11 -1.06 3.38
CA THR A 61 -15.86 -0.36 3.08
C THR A 61 -15.47 0.62 4.20
N ILE A 62 -14.22 1.07 4.20
CA ILE A 62 -13.72 2.18 5.01
C ILE A 62 -13.21 3.24 4.04
N ILE A 63 -13.88 4.39 3.97
CA ILE A 63 -13.55 5.49 3.03
C ILE A 63 -12.52 6.49 3.63
N ASP A 64 -12.17 6.34 4.90
CA ASP A 64 -11.13 7.14 5.56
C ASP A 64 -9.74 6.47 5.47
N ASN A 65 -8.75 6.95 6.22
CA ASN A 65 -7.42 6.37 6.32
C ASN A 65 -7.25 5.65 7.68
N PRO A 66 -7.04 4.32 7.70
CA PRO A 66 -6.77 3.46 6.56
C PRO A 66 -8.02 3.14 5.73
N MET A 67 -7.84 3.01 4.41
CA MET A 67 -8.91 2.73 3.46
C MET A 67 -9.02 1.22 3.21
N ASP A 68 -10.22 0.69 3.34
CA ASP A 68 -10.56 -0.68 2.99
C ASP A 68 -11.64 -0.68 1.92
N ILE A 69 -11.37 -1.29 0.78
CA ILE A 69 -12.34 -1.44 -0.30
C ILE A 69 -12.67 -2.90 -0.56
N SER A 70 -12.50 -3.79 0.41
CA SER A 70 -12.68 -5.24 0.22
C SER A 70 -14.01 -5.66 -0.40
N ALA A 71 -15.09 -4.93 -0.12
CA ALA A 71 -16.39 -5.17 -0.74
C ALA A 71 -16.43 -4.84 -2.25
N GLU A 72 -15.62 -3.90 -2.71
CA GLU A 72 -15.70 -3.28 -4.05
C GLU A 72 -14.42 -3.41 -4.89
N ALA A 73 -13.34 -3.96 -4.32
CA ALA A 73 -12.01 -3.98 -4.92
C ALA A 73 -11.98 -4.67 -6.29
N TRP A 74 -12.86 -5.63 -6.52
CA TRP A 74 -12.89 -6.45 -7.73
C TRP A 74 -13.47 -5.69 -8.93
N GLU A 75 -14.49 -4.87 -8.66
CA GLU A 75 -15.15 -4.02 -9.64
C GLU A 75 -14.34 -2.74 -9.87
N VAL A 76 -14.02 -2.03 -8.78
CA VAL A 76 -13.38 -0.70 -8.80
C VAL A 76 -11.89 -0.78 -9.11
N GLY A 77 -11.19 -1.80 -8.60
CA GLY A 77 -9.73 -1.89 -8.66
C GLY A 77 -9.02 -0.88 -7.76
N TYR A 78 -7.69 -0.81 -7.87
CA TYR A 78 -6.88 0.13 -7.11
C TYR A 78 -6.49 1.38 -7.89
N TYR A 79 -6.39 1.29 -9.22
CA TYR A 79 -5.87 2.38 -10.04
C TYR A 79 -6.56 3.76 -9.82
N PRO A 80 -7.91 3.87 -9.81
CA PRO A 80 -8.55 5.17 -9.62
C PRO A 80 -8.33 5.76 -8.21
N LEU A 81 -8.23 4.92 -7.18
CA LEU A 81 -7.94 5.36 -5.81
C LEU A 81 -6.47 5.74 -5.62
N LEU A 82 -5.56 5.00 -6.24
CA LEU A 82 -4.14 5.34 -6.26
C LEU A 82 -3.90 6.66 -7.01
N LYS A 83 -4.67 6.94 -8.07
CA LYS A 83 -4.68 8.26 -8.72
C LYS A 83 -5.10 9.37 -7.75
N LEU A 84 -6.21 9.16 -7.04
CA LEU A 84 -6.72 10.11 -6.04
C LEU A 84 -5.68 10.40 -4.95
N PHE A 85 -5.01 9.36 -4.45
CA PHE A 85 -3.92 9.47 -3.48
C PHE A 85 -2.71 10.20 -4.05
N ALA A 86 -2.36 9.95 -5.31
CA ALA A 86 -1.24 10.61 -5.96
C ALA A 86 -1.43 12.14 -6.01
N GLU A 87 -2.65 12.60 -6.26
CA GLU A 87 -3.01 14.02 -6.31
C GLU A 87 -3.06 14.69 -4.92
N TYR A 88 -3.22 13.91 -3.84
CA TYR A 88 -3.38 14.42 -2.49
C TYR A 88 -2.04 14.74 -1.80
N LYS A 89 -1.81 16.01 -1.45
CA LYS A 89 -0.55 16.46 -0.81
C LYS A 89 -0.42 16.15 0.69
N GLY A 90 -1.50 15.68 1.33
CA GLY A 90 -1.50 15.34 2.76
C GLY A 90 -0.81 14.00 3.08
N ILE A 91 -0.42 13.24 2.04
CA ILE A 91 0.32 11.98 2.15
C ILE A 91 1.60 12.02 1.31
N ASP A 92 2.61 11.33 1.80
CA ASP A 92 3.96 11.24 1.25
C ASP A 92 4.17 9.93 0.49
N LEU A 93 3.50 8.85 0.91
CA LEU A 93 3.52 7.55 0.24
C LEU A 93 2.23 6.76 0.48
N THR A 94 2.01 5.73 -0.33
CA THR A 94 0.92 4.77 -0.15
C THR A 94 1.49 3.39 0.19
N ILE A 95 0.93 2.75 1.22
CA ILE A 95 1.13 1.32 1.48
C ILE A 95 -0.11 0.60 0.99
N VAL A 96 0.06 -0.33 0.04
CA VAL A 96 -0.99 -1.24 -0.40
C VAL A 96 -0.85 -2.57 0.33
N HIS A 97 -1.84 -2.93 1.13
CA HIS A 97 -1.87 -4.11 1.99
C HIS A 97 -2.73 -5.22 1.36
N LEU A 98 -2.06 -6.24 0.83
CA LEU A 98 -2.66 -7.41 0.21
C LEU A 98 -2.78 -8.54 1.26
N SER A 99 -3.93 -8.63 1.93
CA SER A 99 -4.26 -9.61 2.98
C SER A 99 -4.79 -10.94 2.39
N VAL A 100 -3.98 -11.55 1.54
CA VAL A 100 -4.34 -12.61 0.58
C VAL A 100 -5.26 -13.71 1.13
N GLY A 101 -4.93 -14.29 2.29
CA GLY A 101 -5.66 -15.43 2.83
C GLY A 101 -6.85 -15.10 3.71
N LEU A 102 -7.20 -13.82 3.89
CA LEU A 102 -8.47 -13.43 4.53
C LEU A 102 -9.66 -13.46 3.57
N ILE A 103 -9.41 -13.44 2.27
CA ILE A 103 -10.45 -13.36 1.25
C ILE A 103 -10.80 -14.78 0.82
N ALA A 104 -11.98 -15.24 1.22
CA ALA A 104 -12.50 -16.55 0.87
C ALA A 104 -13.08 -16.54 -0.55
N GLN A 105 -12.25 -16.83 -1.55
CA GLN A 105 -12.67 -17.04 -2.95
C GLN A 105 -12.10 -18.37 -3.48
N PRO A 106 -12.74 -19.00 -4.48
CA PRO A 106 -12.18 -20.18 -5.13
C PRO A 106 -10.76 -19.89 -5.69
N PRO A 107 -9.79 -20.81 -5.55
CA PRO A 107 -8.37 -20.52 -5.83
C PRO A 107 -8.06 -19.94 -7.21
N LYS A 108 -8.76 -20.39 -8.26
CA LYS A 108 -8.54 -19.90 -9.63
C LYS A 108 -9.00 -18.45 -9.84
N LEU A 109 -10.19 -18.12 -9.33
CA LEU A 109 -10.74 -16.77 -9.41
C LEU A 109 -9.94 -15.80 -8.53
N HIS A 110 -9.40 -16.32 -7.43
CA HIS A 110 -8.53 -15.58 -6.51
C HIS A 110 -7.25 -15.07 -7.20
N THR A 111 -6.52 -15.92 -7.94
CA THR A 111 -5.28 -15.50 -8.62
C THR A 111 -5.49 -14.41 -9.68
N GLU A 112 -6.49 -14.55 -10.55
CA GLU A 112 -6.76 -13.56 -11.61
C GLU A 112 -7.09 -12.19 -11.04
N ILE A 113 -7.92 -12.17 -10.00
CA ILE A 113 -8.32 -10.95 -9.30
C ILE A 113 -7.10 -10.27 -8.67
N TRP A 114 -6.26 -11.03 -7.97
CA TRP A 114 -5.07 -10.45 -7.34
C TRP A 114 -4.05 -9.95 -8.37
N ASN A 115 -3.92 -10.62 -9.52
CA ASN A 115 -3.07 -10.15 -10.61
C ASN A 115 -3.57 -8.81 -11.17
N LYS A 116 -4.89 -8.67 -11.40
CA LYS A 116 -5.49 -7.37 -11.81
C LYS A 116 -5.15 -6.26 -10.81
N LEU A 117 -5.24 -6.54 -9.50
CA LEU A 117 -4.90 -5.55 -8.48
C LEU A 117 -3.41 -5.20 -8.45
N VAL A 118 -2.51 -6.17 -8.65
CA VAL A 118 -1.07 -5.90 -8.77
C VAL A 118 -0.76 -5.08 -10.02
N ASP A 119 -1.42 -5.37 -11.14
CA ASP A 119 -1.27 -4.61 -12.38
C ASP A 119 -1.75 -3.15 -12.21
N ASP A 120 -2.86 -2.93 -11.49
CA ASP A 120 -3.31 -1.60 -11.11
C ASP A 120 -2.28 -0.83 -10.29
N ILE A 121 -1.63 -1.50 -9.34
CA ILE A 121 -0.56 -0.93 -8.51
C ILE A 121 0.64 -0.52 -9.37
N VAL A 122 1.08 -1.42 -10.25
CA VAL A 122 2.21 -1.16 -11.16
C VAL A 122 1.90 0.00 -12.10
N ARG A 123 0.72 -0.01 -12.71
CA ARG A 123 0.26 1.05 -13.60
C ARG A 123 0.22 2.40 -12.87
N ALA A 124 -0.37 2.45 -11.68
CA ALA A 124 -0.43 3.67 -10.89
C ALA A 124 0.95 4.18 -10.45
N HIS A 125 1.88 3.27 -10.13
CA HIS A 125 3.26 3.63 -9.80
C HIS A 125 3.96 4.34 -10.97
N ILE A 126 3.79 3.81 -12.18
CA ILE A 126 4.37 4.36 -13.41
C ILE A 126 3.70 5.69 -13.77
N ASP A 127 2.37 5.76 -13.72
CA ASP A 127 1.61 6.89 -14.28
C ASP A 127 1.61 8.13 -13.38
N PHE A 128 1.66 7.96 -12.06
CA PHE A 128 1.46 9.07 -11.11
C PHE A 128 2.68 9.46 -10.28
N GLY A 129 3.71 8.61 -10.22
CA GLY A 129 4.98 8.91 -9.58
C GLY A 129 4.96 9.10 -8.05
N LYS A 130 3.78 9.06 -7.39
CA LYS A 130 3.69 9.02 -5.93
C LYS A 130 4.29 7.68 -5.46
N PRO A 131 5.21 7.69 -4.47
CA PRO A 131 5.69 6.51 -3.77
C PRO A 131 4.61 5.47 -3.41
N ILE A 132 4.78 4.23 -3.88
CA ILE A 132 3.95 3.08 -3.50
C ILE A 132 4.85 1.97 -2.93
N VAL A 133 4.38 1.35 -1.86
CA VAL A 133 4.97 0.16 -1.24
C VAL A 133 3.91 -0.90 -1.14
N VAL A 134 4.25 -2.15 -1.48
CA VAL A 134 3.33 -3.28 -1.38
C VAL A 134 3.67 -4.13 -0.18
N VAL A 135 2.65 -4.53 0.56
CA VAL A 135 2.78 -5.46 1.69
C VAL A 135 1.84 -6.64 1.47
N THR A 136 2.42 -7.83 1.31
CA THR A 136 1.66 -9.08 1.13
C THR A 136 1.66 -9.86 2.43
N GLN A 137 0.49 -10.09 3.02
CA GLN A 137 0.32 -10.70 4.34
C GLN A 137 -0.83 -11.71 4.39
N MET A 138 -0.85 -12.50 5.48
CA MET A 138 -1.94 -13.42 5.82
C MET A 138 -2.15 -14.57 4.83
N MET A 139 -1.08 -15.15 4.30
CA MET A 139 -1.14 -16.34 3.42
C MET A 139 -1.53 -17.59 4.21
N THR A 140 -2.68 -18.19 3.88
CA THR A 140 -3.23 -19.39 4.55
C THR A 140 -3.08 -20.70 3.77
N LEU A 141 -2.74 -20.66 2.47
CA LEU A 141 -2.64 -21.82 1.57
C LEU A 141 -1.30 -21.79 0.80
N PRO A 142 -0.77 -22.95 0.34
CA PRO A 142 0.45 -23.01 -0.46
C PRO A 142 0.41 -22.11 -1.70
N GLU A 143 -0.71 -22.08 -2.40
CA GLU A 143 -0.90 -21.31 -3.64
C GLU A 143 -0.76 -19.80 -3.41
N HIS A 144 -1.05 -19.31 -2.20
CA HIS A 144 -0.83 -17.91 -1.84
C HIS A 144 0.66 -17.56 -1.80
N TYR A 145 1.51 -18.51 -1.41
CA TYR A 145 2.96 -18.31 -1.41
C TYR A 145 3.53 -18.31 -2.82
N ASP A 146 3.06 -19.23 -3.68
CA ASP A 146 3.45 -19.26 -5.09
C ASP A 146 3.06 -17.95 -5.80
N TRP A 147 1.82 -17.50 -5.58
CA TRP A 147 1.35 -16.22 -6.11
C TRP A 147 2.15 -15.04 -5.55
N MET A 148 2.44 -15.00 -4.24
CA MET A 148 3.24 -13.93 -3.63
C MET A 148 4.62 -13.81 -4.30
N VAL A 149 5.27 -14.93 -4.64
CA VAL A 149 6.55 -14.91 -5.34
C VAL A 149 6.43 -14.24 -6.71
N GLN A 150 5.38 -14.56 -7.46
CA GLN A 150 5.11 -13.97 -8.78
C GLN A 150 4.79 -12.48 -8.67
N ALA A 151 3.86 -12.10 -7.79
CA ALA A 151 3.47 -10.70 -7.56
C ALA A 151 4.68 -9.84 -7.15
N ARG A 152 5.55 -10.38 -6.28
CA ARG A 152 6.78 -9.72 -5.87
C ARG A 152 7.72 -9.47 -7.06
N GLU A 153 7.88 -10.45 -7.94
CA GLU A 153 8.73 -10.28 -9.11
C GLU A 153 8.19 -9.22 -10.06
N THR A 154 6.87 -9.19 -10.28
CA THR A 154 6.20 -8.13 -11.05
C THR A 154 6.46 -6.75 -10.44
N CYS A 155 6.27 -6.59 -9.12
CA CYS A 155 6.58 -5.33 -8.42
C CYS A 155 8.06 -4.94 -8.53
N TYR A 156 8.99 -5.87 -8.36
CA TYR A 156 10.42 -5.58 -8.44
C TYR A 156 10.86 -5.12 -9.83
N ARG A 157 10.32 -5.72 -10.90
CA ARG A 157 10.57 -5.28 -12.27
C ARG A 157 10.08 -3.85 -12.52
N ALA A 158 9.01 -3.44 -11.83
CA ALA A 158 8.49 -2.08 -11.86
C ALA A 158 9.19 -1.11 -10.89
N GLY A 159 10.16 -1.56 -10.09
CA GLY A 159 10.86 -0.73 -9.11
C GLY A 159 10.13 -0.53 -7.78
N ILE A 160 9.10 -1.33 -7.48
CA ILE A 160 8.24 -1.18 -6.30
C ILE A 160 8.79 -2.03 -5.14
N ALA A 161 8.98 -1.40 -3.98
CA ALA A 161 9.38 -2.11 -2.78
C ALA A 161 8.25 -3.00 -2.25
N THR A 162 8.54 -4.27 -1.99
CA THR A 162 7.59 -5.24 -1.44
C THR A 162 8.07 -5.81 -0.10
N TYR A 163 7.15 -6.06 0.81
CA TYR A 163 7.41 -6.61 2.14
C TYR A 163 6.35 -7.65 2.53
N ASN A 164 6.70 -8.51 3.48
CA ASN A 164 5.77 -9.51 4.01
C ASN A 164 5.22 -9.14 5.40
N SER A 165 5.46 -7.90 5.85
CA SER A 165 4.79 -7.34 7.02
C SER A 165 4.75 -5.81 7.03
N ILE A 166 3.65 -5.25 7.52
CA ILE A 166 3.50 -3.80 7.70
C ILE A 166 4.57 -3.28 8.65
N ARG A 167 4.85 -3.97 9.76
CA ARG A 167 5.97 -3.62 10.64
C ARG A 167 7.31 -3.55 9.93
N HIS A 168 7.64 -4.50 9.06
CA HIS A 168 8.92 -4.46 8.34
C HIS A 168 8.96 -3.26 7.38
N ALA A 169 7.90 -3.05 6.61
CA ALA A 169 7.79 -1.93 5.69
C ALA A 169 7.92 -0.59 6.43
N ALA A 170 7.12 -0.39 7.49
CA ALA A 170 7.09 0.82 8.30
C ALA A 170 8.43 1.08 8.99
N ARG A 171 8.98 0.08 9.69
CA ARG A 171 10.28 0.18 10.37
C ARG A 171 11.40 0.52 9.40
N SER A 172 11.39 -0.09 8.21
CA SER A 172 12.45 0.12 7.23
C SER A 172 12.35 1.50 6.59
N GLY A 173 11.13 1.94 6.24
CA GLY A 173 10.88 3.31 5.77
C GLY A 173 11.28 4.36 6.81
N HIS A 174 10.90 4.15 8.09
CA HIS A 174 11.28 5.02 9.19
C HIS A 174 12.81 5.10 9.38
N ARG A 175 13.51 3.96 9.31
CA ARG A 175 14.98 3.92 9.38
C ARG A 175 15.64 4.61 8.19
N LEU A 176 15.11 4.42 6.98
CA LEU A 176 15.61 5.10 5.78
C LEU A 176 15.45 6.62 5.91
N LEU A 177 14.30 7.09 6.41
CA LEU A 177 14.07 8.50 6.66
C LEU A 177 15.06 9.06 7.68
N ARG A 178 15.25 8.40 8.83
CA ARG A 178 16.24 8.83 9.83
C ARG A 178 17.67 8.85 9.29
N TYR A 179 17.99 7.96 8.36
CA TYR A 179 19.29 7.97 7.69
C TYR A 179 19.46 9.24 6.84
N TYR A 180 18.47 9.60 6.02
CA TYR A 180 18.52 10.82 5.19
C TYR A 180 18.44 12.10 6.02
N GLU A 181 17.64 12.15 7.09
CA GLU A 181 17.62 13.27 8.05
C GLU A 181 19.02 13.52 8.64
N LYS A 182 19.73 12.45 9.02
CA LYS A 182 21.11 12.53 9.54
C LYS A 182 22.12 12.96 8.49
N ARG A 183 21.99 12.51 7.23
CA ARG A 183 22.86 12.95 6.12
C ARG A 183 22.67 14.42 5.81
N ALA A 184 21.43 14.88 5.74
CA ALA A 184 21.10 16.29 5.50
C ALA A 184 21.68 17.18 6.61
N ALA A 185 21.59 16.77 7.88
CA ALA A 185 22.18 17.50 9.00
C ALA A 185 23.73 17.57 8.97
N ARG A 186 24.39 16.68 8.21
CA ARG A 186 25.85 16.66 8.01
C ARG A 186 26.31 17.43 6.76
N GLY A 187 25.38 17.99 5.98
CA GLY A 187 25.69 18.65 4.72
C GLY A 187 26.11 17.70 3.60
N GLU A 188 25.86 16.39 3.76
CA GLU A 188 26.12 15.41 2.71
C GLU A 188 25.02 15.47 1.65
N PRO A 189 25.34 15.53 0.33
CA PRO A 189 24.33 15.54 -0.72
C PRO A 189 23.47 14.27 -0.67
N ALA A 190 22.22 14.35 -1.13
CA ALA A 190 21.24 13.25 -1.03
C ALA A 190 21.48 12.11 -2.03
#